data_AF-A0A2E5PWS5-F1
#
_entry.id   AF-A0A2E5PWS5-F1
#
_cell.length_a   1.000
_cell.length_b   1.000
_cell.length_c   1.000
_cell.angle_alpha   90.00
_cell.angle_beta   90.00
_cell.angle_gamma   90.00
#
_symmetry.space_group_name_H-M   'P 1'
#
loop_
_entity.id
_entity.type
_entity.pdbx_description
1 polymer ?
#
loop_
_entity_poly.entity_id
_entity_poly.type
_entity_poly.pdbx_seq_one_letter_code
_entity_poly.pdbx_strand_id
1 'polypeptide(L)' 'MASAKSKTIYVDEIPAIVFIPLRSRSLMASQAGVLEIHEASERLSFFSIRNHRIPKDKLDRTFSIPPTTTFSRLL' A
#
# COMPACT_ATOMS: atom_id res chain seq x y z
N MET A 1 -28.13 -8.67 -5.49
CA MET A 1 -26.66 -8.66 -5.39
C MET A 1 -26.17 -7.39 -6.08
N ALA A 2 -25.52 -6.47 -5.35
CA ALA A 2 -24.92 -5.29 -5.95
C ALA A 2 -23.60 -5.70 -6.60
N SER A 3 -23.54 -5.68 -7.94
CA SER A 3 -22.29 -5.87 -8.67
C SER A 3 -21.41 -4.64 -8.47
N ALA A 4 -20.14 -4.83 -8.11
CA ALA A 4 -19.19 -3.73 -8.00
C ALA A 4 -19.04 -3.06 -9.37
N LYS A 5 -19.50 -1.80 -9.48
CA LYS A 5 -19.38 -1.04 -10.73
C LYS A 5 -17.92 -0.62 -10.88
N SER A 6 -17.25 -1.12 -11.92
CA SER A 6 -15.90 -0.66 -12.25
C SER A 6 -15.93 0.83 -12.60
N LYS A 7 -14.95 1.57 -12.09
CA LYS A 7 -14.74 3.00 -12.36
C LYS A 7 -13.30 3.18 -12.81
N THR A 8 -13.11 3.69 -14.02
CA THR A 8 -11.80 4.11 -14.51
C THR A 8 -11.46 5.47 -13.90
N ILE A 9 -10.28 5.59 -13.31
CA ILE A 9 -9.77 6.84 -12.74
C ILE A 9 -8.48 7.17 -13.49
N TYR A 10 -8.42 8.34 -14.10
CA TYR A 10 -7.20 8.87 -14.70
C TYR A 10 -6.39 9.59 -13.62
N VAL A 11 -5.11 9.28 -13.54
CA VAL A 11 -4.21 9.80 -12.52
C VAL A 11 -2.92 10.24 -13.20
N ASP A 12 -2.50 11.48 -12.95
CA ASP A 12 -1.23 12.00 -13.48
C ASP A 12 -0.04 11.38 -12.73
N GLU A 13 -0.18 11.19 -11.42
CA GLU A 13 0.83 10.56 -10.57
C GLU A 13 0.17 9.74 -9.45
N ILE A 14 0.75 8.57 -9.17
CA ILE A 14 0.35 7.72 -8.05
C ILE A 14 0.91 8.32 -6.75
N PRO A 15 0.10 8.56 -5.71
CA PRO A 15 0.57 9.10 -4.45
C PRO A 15 1.69 8.25 -3.84
N ALA A 16 2.73 8.92 -3.33
CA ALA A 16 3.87 8.30 -2.67
C ALA A 16 4.02 8.80 -1.24
N ILE A 17 3.39 8.08 -0.31
CA ILE A 17 3.34 8.39 1.12
C ILE A 17 4.69 8.03 1.75
N VAL A 18 5.31 8.97 2.46
CA VAL A 18 6.51 8.65 3.25
C VAL A 18 6.04 7.97 4.54
N PHE A 19 6.62 6.82 4.86
CA PHE A 19 6.26 6.11 6.08
C PHE A 19 6.54 6.97 7.30
N ILE A 20 5.45 7.42 7.93
CA ILE A 20 5.47 7.97 9.27
C ILE A 20 5.08 6.83 10.21
N PRO A 21 5.87 6.53 11.24
CA PRO A 21 5.51 5.49 12.18
C PRO A 21 4.14 5.83 12.80
N LEU A 22 3.14 4.98 12.57
CA LEU A 22 1.83 5.13 13.22
C LEU A 22 1.95 5.07 14.75
N ARG A 23 3.02 4.44 15.24
CA ARG A 23 3.46 4.44 16.64
C ARG A 23 4.66 5.38 16.87
N SER A 24 4.62 6.60 16.34
CA SER A 24 5.63 7.61 16.67
C SER A 24 5.39 8.17 18.07
N ARG A 25 6.43 8.67 18.73
CA ARG A 25 6.30 9.40 20.01
C ARG A 25 5.57 10.76 19.85
N SER A 26 5.36 11.22 18.61
CA SER A 26 4.65 12.47 18.30
C SER A 26 3.24 12.15 17.80
N LEU A 27 2.23 12.50 18.60
CA LEU A 27 0.83 12.33 18.20
C LEU A 27 0.52 13.04 16.88
N MET A 28 1.04 14.26 16.69
CA MET A 28 0.82 15.04 15.47
C MET A 28 1.40 14.35 14.23
N ALA A 29 2.61 13.79 14.33
CA ALA A 29 3.21 13.07 13.22
C ALA A 29 2.41 11.80 12.87
N SER A 30 2.00 11.04 13.90
CA SER A 30 1.18 9.85 13.70
C SER A 30 -0.18 10.18 13.05
N GLN A 31 -0.83 11.27 13.47
CA GLN A 31 -2.10 11.73 12.89
C GLN A 31 -1.94 12.18 11.44
N ALA A 32 -0.88 12.94 11.11
CA ALA A 32 -0.60 13.35 9.75
C ALA A 32 -0.45 12.14 8.81
N GLY A 33 0.28 11.10 9.23
CA GLY A 33 0.43 9.87 8.45
C GLY A 33 -0.88 9.11 8.24
N VAL A 34 -1.77 9.07 9.25
CA VAL A 34 -3.10 8.45 9.12
C VAL A 34 -3.97 9.23 8.14
N LEU A 35 -3.94 10.57 8.20
CA LEU A 35 -4.71 11.43 7.30
C LEU A 35 -4.28 11.26 5.84
N GLU A 36 -2.97 11.23 5.57
CA GLU A 36 -2.46 10.99 4.21
C GLU A 36 -2.92 9.63 3.64
N ILE A 37 -2.88 8.58 4.47
CA ILE A 37 -3.36 7.24 4.08
C ILE A 37 -4.87 7.26 3.81
N HIS A 38 -5.64 7.92 4.68
CA HIS A 38 -7.09 8.02 4.53
C HIS A 38 -7.45 8.74 3.23
N GLU A 39 -6.84 9.90 2.97
CA GLU A 39 -7.10 10.69 1.76
C GLU A 39 -6.71 9.92 0.48
N ALA A 40 -5.55 9.26 0.46
CA ALA A 40 -5.13 8.45 -0.68
C ALA A 40 -6.06 7.24 -0.89
N SER A 41 -6.58 6.67 0.19
CA SER A 41 -7.52 5.54 0.14
C SER A 41 -8.88 5.96 -0.43
N GLU A 42 -9.41 7.10 -0.01
CA GLU A 42 -10.68 7.64 -0.51
C GLU A 42 -10.58 8.10 -1.97
N ARG A 43 -9.46 8.71 -2.36
CA ARG A 43 -9.31 9.28 -3.70
C ARG A 43 -9.04 8.23 -4.77
N LEU A 44 -8.10 7.33 -4.52
CA LEU A 44 -7.60 6.38 -5.52
C LEU A 44 -7.62 4.94 -5.07
N SER A 45 -7.70 4.69 -3.75
CA SER A 45 -7.51 3.37 -3.15
C SER A 45 -6.20 2.68 -3.57
N PHE A 46 -5.25 3.46 -4.09
CA PHE A 46 -3.97 3.00 -4.63
C PHE A 46 -2.89 4.05 -4.35
N PHE A 47 -1.81 3.64 -3.70
CA PHE A 47 -0.68 4.49 -3.33
C PHE A 47 0.56 3.64 -3.08
N SER A 48 1.73 4.27 -3.14
CA SER A 48 3.00 3.66 -2.75
C SER A 48 3.44 4.18 -1.38
N ILE A 49 4.13 3.34 -0.61
CA ILE A 49 4.74 3.73 0.68
C ILE A 49 6.26 3.75 0.50
N ARG A 50 6.89 4.89 0.76
CA ARG A 50 8.35 5.06 0.80
C ARG A 50 8.87 4.93 2.23
N ASN A 51 10.14 4.56 2.39
CA ASN A 51 10.80 4.45 3.71
C ASN A 51 10.05 3.54 4.70
N HIS A 52 9.33 2.52 4.22
CA HIS A 52 8.50 1.58 4.99
C HIS A 52 9.26 0.74 6.03
N ARG A 53 10.57 0.97 6.23
CA ARG A 53 11.46 0.28 7.18
C ARG A 53 11.54 -1.24 7.02
N ILE A 54 11.14 -1.77 5.86
CA ILE A 54 11.42 -3.16 5.52
C ILE A 54 12.82 -3.18 4.91
N PRO A 55 13.78 -3.89 5.52
CA PRO A 55 15.14 -3.98 4.99
C PRO A 55 15.17 -4.54 3.56
N LYS A 56 16.04 -3.98 2.71
CA LYS A 56 16.14 -4.35 1.29
C LYS A 56 16.50 -5.83 1.12
N ASP A 57 17.41 -6.36 1.94
CA ASP A 57 17.81 -7.77 1.94
C ASP A 57 16.62 -8.72 2.18
N LYS A 58 15.65 -8.31 3.02
CA LYS A 58 14.42 -9.08 3.22
C LYS A 58 13.51 -9.05 2.00
N LEU A 59 13.37 -7.89 1.36
CA LEU A 59 12.60 -7.76 0.11
C LEU A 59 13.24 -8.60 -1.00
N ASP A 60 14.54 -8.46 -1.22
CA ASP A 60 15.29 -9.18 -2.24
C ASP A 60 15.13 -10.69 -2.05
N ARG A 61 15.22 -11.18 -0.81
CA ARG A 61 14.98 -12.59 -0.47
C ARG A 61 13.56 -13.02 -0.82
N THR A 62 12.54 -12.23 -0.46
CA THR A 62 11.13 -12.55 -0.75
C THR A 62 10.87 -12.62 -2.26
N PHE A 63 11.40 -11.68 -3.04
CA PHE A 63 11.21 -11.67 -4.50
C PHE A 63 12.07 -12.68 -5.24
N SER A 64 13.17 -13.14 -4.64
CA SER A 64 14.02 -14.20 -5.20
C SER A 64 13.49 -15.61 -4.93
N ILE A 65 12.51 -15.76 -4.02
CA ILE A 65 11.78 -17.02 -3.87
C ILE A 65 10.82 -17.13 -5.06
N PRO A 66 10.98 -18.12 -5.96
CA PRO A 66 10.03 -18.31 -7.05
C PRO A 66 8.64 -18.51 -6.44
N PRO A 67 7.58 -17.92 -7.01
CA PRO A 67 6.24 -18.16 -6.52
C PRO A 67 5.99 -19.67 -6.60
N THR A 68 5.85 -20.32 -5.45
CA THR A 68 5.32 -21.68 -5.36
C THR A 68 3.89 -21.61 -5.87
N THR A 69 3.77 -21.78 -7.18
CA THR A 69 2.52 -21.67 -7.90
C THR A 69 1.75 -22.95 -7.61
N THR A 70 0.96 -22.94 -6.53
CA THR A 70 -0.16 -23.85 -6.36
C THR A 70 -1.43 -23.02 -6.20
N PHE A 71 -1.82 -22.36 -7.29
CA PHE A 71 -3.21 -21.97 -7.56
C PHE A 71 -3.84 -22.94 -8.57
N SER A 72 -3.39 -24.19 -8.58
CA SER A 72 -4.01 -25.26 -9.34
C SER A 72 -5.03 -25.96 -8.44
N ARG A 73 -6.30 -25.89 -8.83
CA ARG A 73 -7.51 -26.48 -8.20
C ARG A 73 -8.18 -25.62 -7.12
N LEU A 74 -9.01 -24.70 -7.59
CA LEU A 74 -10.39 -24.51 -7.09
C LEU A 74 -11.19 -23.85 -8.22
N LEU A 75 -11.35 -24.59 -9.32
CA LEU A 75 -12.44 -24.50 -10.28
C LEU A 75 -12.88 -25.93 -10.58
#